data_AF-A0A5J4PEY2-F1
#
_entry.id   AF-A0A5J4PEY2-F1
#
_cell.length_a   1.000
_cell.length_b   1.000
_cell.length_c   1.000
_cell.angle_alpha   90.00
_cell.angle_beta   90.00
_cell.angle_gamma   90.00
#
_symmetry.space_group_name_H-M   'P 1'
#
loop_
_entity.id
_entity.type
_entity.pdbx_description
1 polymer ?
#
loop_
_entity_poly.entity_id
_entity_poly.type
_entity_poly.pdbx_seq_one_letter_code
_entity_poly.pdbx_strand_id
1 'polypeptide(L)'
;QIETPAMEMLSALMGKYGEEGDKLLFKIQNSGDYFSGLTDEELLSRNATKLTSKFCEKGLRYDLTVPFARYVVMHRDEITFPFKRYQIQPVWRADRPQKGRYREFYQCDADVIGSDSLLNEVELIQIIDTVFTRLGIRVCIKINNRKLLSGIAEIIGESDKITDFTVAIDKLDKIGLENVNQELADKGISAESIAKLQPIIQLNGTNTGKLDALKQILIASEIGLKGIEECRVILSILENFDL
;
A
#
# COMPACT_ATOMS: atom_id res chain seq x y z
N GLN A 1 15.54 15.47 -4.54
CA GLN A 1 15.21 15.22 -3.13
C GLN A 1 14.10 16.16 -2.71
N ILE A 2 13.13 15.68 -1.95
CA ILE A 2 12.22 16.54 -1.18
C ILE A 2 12.33 16.18 0.29
N GLU A 3 11.98 17.11 1.16
CA GLU A 3 11.84 16.87 2.59
C GLU A 3 10.56 17.51 3.08
N THR A 4 9.85 16.82 3.97
CA THR A 4 8.67 17.34 4.63
C THR A 4 8.92 17.48 6.13
N PRO A 5 8.20 18.39 6.82
CA PRO A 5 8.30 18.51 8.26
C PRO A 5 8.03 17.18 8.98
N ALA A 6 8.59 17.02 10.19
CA ALA A 6 8.30 15.85 11.02
C ALA A 6 6.84 15.85 11.53
N MET A 7 6.28 17.04 11.71
CA MET A 7 4.91 17.25 12.15
C MET A 7 4.04 17.74 10.99
N GLU A 8 2.88 17.10 10.84
CA GLU A 8 1.84 17.50 9.90
C GLU A 8 0.55 17.81 10.68
N MET A 9 -0.37 18.56 10.07
CA MET A 9 -1.70 18.75 10.65
C MET A 9 -2.40 17.40 10.75
N LEU A 10 -3.06 17.11 11.89
CA LEU A 10 -3.78 15.86 12.09
C LEU A 10 -4.86 15.64 11.03
N SER A 11 -5.50 16.70 10.56
CA SER A 11 -6.47 16.67 9.47
C SER A 11 -5.88 16.20 8.13
N ALA A 12 -4.58 16.38 7.90
CA ALA A 12 -3.90 15.88 6.71
C ALA A 12 -3.56 14.38 6.82
N LEU A 13 -3.37 13.88 8.04
CA LEU A 13 -2.96 12.50 8.31
C LEU A 13 -4.15 11.54 8.51
N MET A 14 -5.23 12.01 9.15
CA MET A 14 -6.38 11.17 9.52
C MET A 14 -7.18 10.71 8.29
N GLY A 15 -7.68 9.47 8.35
CA GLY A 15 -8.46 8.83 7.30
C GLY A 15 -7.63 8.33 6.12
N LYS A 16 -6.29 8.44 6.18
CA LYS A 16 -5.39 8.06 5.08
C LYS A 16 -4.81 6.66 5.22
N TYR A 17 -4.82 6.10 6.44
CA TYR A 17 -4.18 4.82 6.75
C TYR A 17 -5.17 3.70 7.10
N GLY A 18 -6.47 3.92 6.87
CA GLY A 18 -7.55 3.05 7.32
C GLY A 18 -7.80 3.14 8.83
N GLU A 19 -8.84 2.46 9.30
CA GLU A 19 -9.27 2.57 10.70
C GLU A 19 -8.22 2.07 11.70
N GLU A 20 -7.43 1.07 11.33
CA GLU A 20 -6.34 0.59 12.17
C GLU A 20 -5.13 1.52 12.12
N GLY A 21 -4.74 2.00 10.94
CA GLY A 21 -3.58 2.89 10.79
C GLY A 21 -3.74 4.23 11.51
N ASP A 22 -4.95 4.80 11.52
CA ASP A 22 -5.25 6.05 12.24
C ASP A 22 -5.07 5.91 13.77
N LYS A 23 -5.25 4.71 14.32
CA LYS A 23 -5.00 4.42 15.74
C LYS A 23 -3.51 4.36 16.06
N LEU A 24 -2.65 4.24 15.05
CA LEU A 24 -1.20 4.10 15.17
C LEU A 24 -0.45 5.42 14.96
N LEU A 25 -1.17 6.56 14.88
CA LEU A 25 -0.56 7.88 14.77
C LEU A 25 -0.08 8.40 16.12
N PHE A 26 1.17 8.89 16.17
CA PHE A 26 1.61 9.74 17.28
C PHE A 26 1.00 11.13 17.15
N LYS A 27 0.24 11.53 18.16
CA LYS A 27 -0.45 12.80 18.22
C LYS A 27 0.30 13.73 19.17
N ILE A 28 0.48 14.98 18.75
CA ILE A 28 1.19 15.99 19.51
C ILE A 28 0.17 16.86 20.22
N GLN A 29 0.27 16.89 21.54
CA GLN A 29 -0.53 17.74 22.39
C GLN A 29 -0.29 19.22 22.05
N ASN A 30 -1.37 20.00 22.00
CA ASN A 30 -1.31 21.44 21.79
C ASN A 30 -0.51 22.12 22.92
N SER A 31 0.25 23.15 22.56
CA SER A 31 1.01 23.94 23.53
C SER A 31 0.11 24.87 24.33
N GLY A 32 0.54 25.28 25.52
CA GLY A 32 -0.23 26.20 26.38
C GLY A 32 -1.39 25.51 27.10
N ASP A 33 -2.49 26.25 27.33
CA ASP A 33 -3.70 25.71 27.93
C ASP A 33 -4.53 24.93 26.89
N TYR A 34 -4.21 23.66 26.73
CA TYR A 34 -4.92 22.74 25.84
C TYR A 34 -6.32 22.35 26.35
N PHE A 35 -6.73 22.79 27.54
CA PHE A 35 -8.13 22.71 27.99
C PHE A 35 -8.97 23.90 27.53
N SER A 36 -8.33 24.96 27.02
CA SER A 36 -9.03 26.14 26.53
C SER A 36 -10.05 25.77 25.43
N GLY A 37 -11.31 26.18 25.61
CA GLY A 37 -12.38 25.91 24.65
C GLY A 37 -13.04 24.52 24.77
N LEU A 38 -12.73 23.74 25.81
CA LEU A 38 -13.51 22.56 26.20
C LEU A 38 -14.59 22.92 27.22
N THR A 39 -15.72 22.22 27.12
CA THR A 39 -16.77 22.26 28.15
C THR A 39 -16.61 21.09 29.12
N ASP A 40 -17.10 21.26 30.34
CA ASP A 40 -17.15 20.18 31.33
C ASP A 40 -17.94 18.97 30.80
N GLU A 41 -18.99 19.20 30.01
CA GLU A 41 -19.76 18.14 29.35
C GLU A 41 -18.88 17.33 28.38
N GLU A 42 -18.04 18.00 27.58
CA GLU A 42 -17.11 17.31 26.67
C GLU A 42 -16.09 16.47 27.44
N LEU A 43 -15.54 17.01 28.54
CA LEU A 43 -14.58 16.30 29.37
C LEU A 43 -15.21 15.08 30.08
N LEU A 44 -16.39 15.28 30.66
CA LEU A 44 -17.14 14.24 31.37
C LEU A 44 -17.69 13.15 30.45
N SER A 45 -17.86 13.43 29.15
CA SER A 45 -18.22 12.42 28.16
C SER A 45 -17.19 11.28 28.03
N ARG A 46 -15.93 11.53 28.44
CA ARG A 46 -14.79 10.61 28.31
C ARG A 46 -14.61 10.04 26.89
N ASN A 47 -15.07 10.77 25.88
CA ASN A 47 -14.91 10.36 24.49
C ASN A 47 -13.49 10.66 24.01
N ALA A 48 -12.61 9.66 24.06
CA ALA A 48 -11.20 9.81 23.69
C ALA A 48 -11.00 10.39 22.29
N THR A 49 -11.80 9.96 21.30
CA THR A 49 -11.69 10.45 19.92
C THR A 49 -12.02 11.94 19.82
N LYS A 50 -13.13 12.37 20.43
CA LYS A 50 -13.56 13.77 20.44
C LYS A 50 -12.59 14.67 21.21
N LEU A 51 -12.08 14.18 22.34
CA LEU A 51 -11.09 14.91 23.13
C LEU A 51 -9.75 15.02 22.41
N THR A 52 -9.35 13.98 21.69
CA THR A 52 -8.09 13.98 20.94
C THR A 52 -8.04 15.04 19.85
N SER A 53 -9.14 15.27 19.13
CA SER A 53 -9.19 16.32 18.09
C SER A 53 -9.19 17.74 18.66
N LYS A 54 -9.50 17.90 19.94
CA LYS A 54 -9.41 19.18 20.68
C LYS A 54 -8.01 19.38 21.29
N PHE A 55 -7.44 18.31 21.83
CA PHE A 55 -6.13 18.34 22.51
C PHE A 55 -4.94 18.31 21.57
N CYS A 56 -5.11 17.78 20.37
CA CYS A 56 -4.03 17.61 19.41
C CYS A 56 -4.47 18.12 18.04
N GLU A 57 -3.78 19.12 17.51
CA GLU A 57 -3.95 19.59 16.14
C GLU A 57 -2.86 19.06 15.18
N LYS A 58 -1.75 18.56 15.74
CA LYS A 58 -0.58 18.06 15.02
C LYS A 58 -0.33 16.58 15.29
N GLY A 59 0.25 15.89 14.31
CA GLY A 59 0.73 14.51 14.44
C GLY A 59 2.08 14.34 13.78
N LEU A 60 2.85 13.34 14.19
CA LEU A 60 4.08 12.96 13.49
C LEU A 60 3.73 12.24 12.20
N ARG A 61 4.52 12.46 11.14
CA ARG A 61 4.34 11.74 9.87
C ARG A 61 4.46 10.22 10.06
N TYR A 62 3.51 9.50 9.49
CA TYR A 62 3.41 8.04 9.58
C TYR A 62 4.12 7.32 8.42
N ASP A 63 4.11 7.98 7.26
CA ASP A 63 4.82 7.59 6.06
C ASP A 63 5.33 8.84 5.31
N LEU A 64 5.94 8.63 4.13
CA LEU A 64 6.37 9.72 3.25
C LEU A 64 5.37 10.02 2.12
N THR A 65 4.44 9.09 1.82
CA THR A 65 3.44 9.24 0.74
C THR A 65 2.41 10.33 1.03
N VAL A 66 1.83 10.38 2.23
CA VAL A 66 0.81 11.38 2.56
C VAL A 66 1.40 12.80 2.59
N PRO A 67 2.55 13.05 3.23
CA PRO A 67 3.23 14.34 3.11
C PRO A 67 3.61 14.70 1.67
N PHE A 68 4.01 13.72 0.85
CA PHE A 68 4.29 13.94 -0.57
C PHE A 68 3.03 14.37 -1.34
N ALA A 69 1.90 13.70 -1.14
CA ALA A 69 0.63 14.10 -1.76
C ALA A 69 0.24 15.54 -1.39
N ARG A 70 0.39 15.92 -0.11
CA ARG A 70 0.19 17.31 0.34
C ARG A 70 1.13 18.28 -0.38
N TYR A 71 2.42 17.96 -0.44
CA TYR A 71 3.43 18.79 -1.12
C TYR A 71 3.05 19.04 -2.58
N VAL A 72 2.66 18.00 -3.31
CA VAL A 72 2.27 18.10 -4.72
C VAL A 72 1.06 19.00 -4.91
N VAL A 73 0.05 18.89 -4.04
CA VAL A 73 -1.15 19.73 -4.10
C VAL A 73 -0.81 21.20 -3.82
N MET A 74 0.05 21.47 -2.84
CA MET A 74 0.44 22.83 -2.47
C MET A 74 1.34 23.52 -3.49
N HIS A 75 2.17 22.75 -4.21
CA HIS A 75 3.16 23.26 -5.17
C HIS A 75 2.82 22.89 -6.62
N ARG A 76 1.55 22.59 -6.93
CA ARG A 76 1.14 22.03 -8.23
C ARG A 76 1.56 22.89 -9.42
N ASP A 77 1.48 24.21 -9.26
CA ASP A 77 1.81 25.17 -10.32
C ASP A 77 3.31 25.43 -10.46
N GLU A 78 4.11 24.98 -9.49
CA GLU A 78 5.58 25.09 -9.47
C GLU A 78 6.26 23.80 -9.97
N ILE A 79 5.53 22.68 -10.01
CA ILE A 79 6.03 21.36 -10.37
C ILE A 79 5.90 21.11 -11.88
N THR A 80 6.99 20.67 -12.50
CA THR A 80 6.96 20.14 -13.89
C THR A 80 6.72 18.63 -13.88
N PHE A 81 5.76 18.19 -14.69
CA PHE A 81 5.40 16.78 -14.83
C PHE A 81 6.02 16.15 -16.10
N PRO A 82 6.41 14.85 -16.09
CA PRO A 82 6.35 13.93 -14.95
C PRO A 82 7.36 14.31 -13.85
N PHE A 83 6.89 14.34 -12.61
CA PHE A 83 7.68 14.76 -11.46
C PHE A 83 8.25 13.53 -10.75
N LYS A 84 9.58 13.45 -10.69
CA LYS A 84 10.32 12.37 -10.02
C LYS A 84 10.94 12.89 -8.74
N ARG A 85 10.79 12.15 -7.64
CA ARG A 85 11.37 12.52 -6.35
C ARG A 85 11.89 11.30 -5.61
N TYR A 86 12.85 11.55 -4.72
CA TYR A 86 13.19 10.63 -3.63
C TYR A 86 13.14 11.37 -2.30
N GLN A 87 12.85 10.64 -1.23
CA GLN A 87 12.77 11.15 0.14
C GLN A 87 13.28 10.09 1.11
N ILE A 88 14.22 10.47 1.99
CA ILE A 88 14.81 9.59 3.00
C ILE A 88 14.72 10.30 4.35
N GLN A 89 13.73 9.95 5.16
CA GLN A 89 13.45 10.62 6.43
C GLN A 89 12.88 9.63 7.48
N PRO A 90 13.06 9.90 8.79
CA PRO A 90 12.47 9.07 9.83
C PRO A 90 10.95 9.22 9.86
N VAL A 91 10.22 8.15 10.16
CA VAL A 91 8.77 8.15 10.36
C VAL A 91 8.42 7.54 11.69
N TRP A 92 7.24 7.86 12.22
CA TRP A 92 6.83 7.41 13.55
C TRP A 92 5.52 6.64 13.51
N ARG A 93 5.53 5.45 14.11
CA ARG A 93 4.35 4.59 14.22
C ARG A 93 4.16 4.12 15.65
N ALA A 94 2.97 4.34 16.19
CA ALA A 94 2.58 3.92 17.55
C ALA A 94 2.20 2.43 17.61
N ASP A 95 2.86 1.60 16.80
CA ASP A 95 2.72 0.15 16.81
C ASP A 95 3.07 -0.43 18.19
N ARG A 96 2.44 -1.57 18.52
CA ARG A 96 2.88 -2.38 19.65
C ARG A 96 4.28 -2.91 19.34
N PRO A 97 5.30 -2.59 20.15
CA PRO A 97 6.66 -2.99 19.85
C PRO A 97 6.77 -4.51 19.75
N GLN A 98 7.14 -4.99 18.57
CA GLN A 98 7.56 -6.36 18.32
C GLN A 98 9.08 -6.36 18.11
N LYS A 99 9.74 -7.51 18.25
CA LYS A 99 11.18 -7.63 18.00
C LYS A 99 11.49 -7.11 16.58
N GLY A 100 12.31 -6.07 16.48
CA GLY A 100 12.69 -5.44 15.21
C GLY A 100 11.72 -4.37 14.66
N ARG A 101 10.61 -4.06 15.35
CA ARG A 101 9.70 -2.96 15.00
C ARG A 101 9.83 -1.81 15.98
N TYR A 102 10.63 -0.82 15.60
CA TYR A 102 10.82 0.42 16.36
C TYR A 102 9.68 1.40 16.10
N ARG A 103 9.46 2.32 17.04
CA ARG A 103 8.46 3.40 16.91
C ARG A 103 8.95 4.56 16.05
N GLU A 104 10.25 4.62 15.79
CA GLU A 104 10.93 5.51 14.86
C GLU A 104 11.84 4.67 13.97
N PHE A 105 11.75 4.87 12.66
CA PHE A 105 12.63 4.22 11.68
C PHE A 105 12.65 5.04 10.39
N TYR A 106 13.66 4.85 9.56
CA TYR A 106 13.76 5.53 8.27
C TYR A 106 12.94 4.83 7.19
N GLN A 107 12.24 5.64 6.39
CA GLN A 107 11.77 5.24 5.08
C GLN A 107 12.66 5.87 4.00
N CYS A 108 12.70 5.22 2.84
CA CYS A 108 13.47 5.62 1.68
C CYS A 108 12.60 5.37 0.45
N ASP A 109 11.88 6.41 0.03
CA ASP A 109 10.86 6.31 -1.01
C ASP A 109 11.34 6.99 -2.29
N ALA A 110 11.02 6.40 -3.44
CA ALA A 110 11.25 6.96 -4.77
C ALA A 110 9.95 6.85 -5.57
N ASP A 111 9.47 7.98 -6.08
CA ASP A 111 8.16 8.07 -6.71
C ASP A 111 8.22 8.94 -7.97
N VAL A 112 7.34 8.62 -8.92
CA VAL A 112 7.08 9.40 -10.13
C VAL A 112 5.58 9.63 -10.26
N ILE A 113 5.20 10.86 -10.60
CA ILE A 113 3.79 11.26 -10.79
C ILE A 113 3.60 12.04 -12.08
N GLY A 114 2.38 12.00 -12.62
CA GLY A 114 1.99 12.75 -13.83
C GLY A 114 2.20 11.99 -15.14
N SER A 115 2.39 10.67 -15.09
CA SER A 115 2.45 9.81 -16.27
C SER A 115 1.96 8.39 -15.95
N ASP A 116 1.13 7.83 -16.82
CA ASP A 116 0.64 6.44 -16.74
C ASP A 116 1.49 5.48 -17.58
N SER A 117 2.70 5.88 -17.98
CA SER A 117 3.58 5.05 -18.81
C SER A 117 4.19 3.91 -18.00
N LEU A 118 4.08 2.67 -18.50
CA LEU A 118 4.70 1.47 -17.92
C LEU A 118 6.23 1.54 -17.84
N LEU A 119 6.86 2.50 -18.54
CA LEU A 119 8.31 2.74 -18.43
C LEU A 119 8.69 3.24 -17.03
N ASN A 120 7.77 3.89 -16.31
CA ASN A 120 7.98 4.33 -14.94
C ASN A 120 8.16 3.13 -14.00
N GLU A 121 7.35 2.09 -14.16
CA GLU A 121 7.42 0.85 -13.39
C GLU A 121 8.72 0.11 -13.66
N VAL A 122 9.15 0.05 -14.94
CA VAL A 122 10.44 -0.52 -15.32
C VAL A 122 11.59 0.23 -14.65
N GLU A 123 11.59 1.57 -14.71
CA GLU A 123 12.63 2.40 -14.09
C GLU A 123 12.69 2.20 -12.56
N LEU A 124 11.53 2.12 -11.89
CA LEU A 124 11.47 1.85 -10.45
C LEU A 124 12.04 0.47 -10.10
N ILE A 125 11.77 -0.56 -10.91
CA ILE A 125 12.36 -1.90 -10.73
C ILE A 125 13.88 -1.85 -10.89
N GLN A 126 14.38 -1.13 -11.90
CA GLN A 126 15.82 -0.95 -12.11
C GLN A 126 16.49 -0.19 -10.96
N ILE A 127 15.81 0.80 -10.37
CA ILE A 127 16.30 1.50 -9.18
C ILE A 127 16.47 0.51 -8.02
N ILE A 128 15.48 -0.35 -7.77
CA ILE A 128 15.55 -1.37 -6.71
C ILE A 128 16.72 -2.31 -6.96
N ASP A 129 16.82 -2.87 -8.16
CA ASP A 129 17.91 -3.79 -8.52
C ASP A 129 19.29 -3.12 -8.34
N THR A 130 19.46 -1.93 -8.92
CA THR A 130 20.72 -1.17 -8.84
C THR A 130 21.13 -0.91 -7.39
N VAL A 131 20.18 -0.52 -6.53
CA VAL A 131 20.46 -0.26 -5.11
C VAL A 131 20.93 -1.53 -4.40
N PHE A 132 20.20 -2.64 -4.55
CA PHE A 132 20.56 -3.88 -3.85
C PHE A 132 21.82 -4.55 -4.40
N THR A 133 22.04 -4.48 -5.71
CA THR A 133 23.29 -4.90 -6.36
C THR A 133 24.48 -4.12 -5.81
N ARG A 134 24.37 -2.79 -5.67
CA ARG A 134 25.44 -1.96 -5.07
C ARG A 134 25.66 -2.23 -3.59
N LEU A 135 24.64 -2.65 -2.86
CA LEU A 135 24.74 -3.08 -1.47
C LEU A 135 25.31 -4.50 -1.32
N GLY A 136 25.50 -5.24 -2.42
CA GLY A 136 25.95 -6.63 -2.39
C GLY A 136 24.91 -7.60 -1.84
N ILE A 137 23.62 -7.25 -1.93
CA ILE A 137 22.50 -8.04 -1.41
C ILE A 137 21.74 -8.62 -2.59
N ARG A 138 21.68 -9.95 -2.67
CA ARG A 138 20.85 -10.63 -3.67
C ARG A 138 19.38 -10.57 -3.27
N VAL A 139 18.54 -10.07 -4.17
CA VAL A 139 17.10 -9.93 -3.95
C VAL A 139 16.30 -10.60 -5.07
N CYS A 140 15.02 -10.86 -4.80
CA CYS A 140 14.05 -11.33 -5.78
C CYS A 140 12.89 -10.32 -5.80
N ILE A 141 12.72 -9.60 -6.91
CA ILE A 141 11.67 -8.59 -7.05
C ILE A 141 10.39 -9.29 -7.53
N LYS A 142 9.39 -9.39 -6.66
CA LYS A 142 8.07 -9.94 -7.00
C LYS A 142 7.18 -8.83 -7.57
N ILE A 143 6.63 -9.03 -8.77
CA ILE A 143 5.76 -8.06 -9.45
C ILE A 143 4.34 -8.63 -9.52
N ASN A 144 3.35 -7.78 -9.29
CA ASN A 144 1.94 -8.09 -9.49
C ASN A 144 1.20 -6.83 -10.00
N ASN A 145 0.00 -6.99 -10.56
CA ASN A 145 -0.84 -5.90 -11.02
C ASN A 145 -2.23 -6.02 -10.38
N ARG A 146 -2.72 -4.93 -9.76
CA ARG A 146 -4.02 -4.92 -9.09
C ARG A 146 -5.17 -5.24 -10.04
N LYS A 147 -5.04 -4.97 -11.34
CA LYS A 147 -6.03 -5.32 -12.37
C LYS A 147 -6.19 -6.84 -12.52
N LEU A 148 -5.12 -7.63 -12.29
CA LEU A 148 -5.21 -9.09 -12.21
C LEU A 148 -6.09 -9.52 -11.03
N LEU A 149 -5.87 -8.92 -9.86
CA LEU A 149 -6.66 -9.19 -8.66
C LEU A 149 -8.12 -8.81 -8.88
N SER A 150 -8.39 -7.66 -9.51
CA SER A 150 -9.75 -7.26 -9.92
C SER A 150 -10.39 -8.27 -10.88
N GLY A 151 -9.65 -8.73 -11.90
CA GLY A 151 -10.19 -9.71 -12.84
C GLY A 151 -10.44 -11.08 -12.20
N ILE A 152 -9.60 -11.49 -11.25
CA ILE A 152 -9.86 -12.69 -10.45
C ILE A 152 -11.16 -12.53 -9.66
N ALA A 153 -11.39 -11.37 -9.04
CA ALA A 153 -12.61 -11.08 -8.30
C ALA A 153 -13.87 -11.19 -9.17
N GLU A 154 -13.81 -10.69 -10.41
CA GLU A 154 -14.89 -10.77 -11.39
C GLU A 154 -15.21 -12.22 -11.76
N ILE A 155 -14.20 -13.05 -12.04
CA ILE A 155 -14.40 -14.45 -12.45
C ILE A 155 -14.97 -15.31 -11.32
N ILE A 156 -14.63 -15.00 -10.07
CA ILE A 156 -15.19 -15.72 -8.91
C ILE A 156 -16.54 -15.16 -8.45
N GLY A 157 -17.02 -14.06 -9.04
CA GLY A 157 -18.30 -13.43 -8.73
C GLY A 157 -18.33 -12.63 -7.43
N GLU A 158 -17.19 -12.16 -6.94
CA GLU A 158 -17.03 -11.51 -5.61
C GLU A 158 -16.32 -10.16 -5.75
N SER A 159 -16.69 -9.37 -6.77
CA SER A 159 -16.03 -8.09 -7.10
C SER A 159 -16.07 -7.05 -5.97
N ASP A 160 -17.10 -7.09 -5.13
CA ASP A 160 -17.28 -6.24 -3.95
C ASP A 160 -16.37 -6.61 -2.78
N LYS A 161 -15.80 -7.84 -2.78
CA LYS A 161 -14.95 -8.36 -1.71
C LYS A 161 -13.46 -8.38 -2.08
N ILE A 162 -13.04 -7.51 -2.99
CA ILE A 162 -11.65 -7.46 -3.46
C ILE A 162 -10.63 -7.27 -2.33
N THR A 163 -10.90 -6.33 -1.43
CA THR A 163 -10.03 -6.05 -0.28
C THR A 163 -9.97 -7.26 0.65
N ASP A 164 -11.10 -7.92 0.85
CA ASP A 164 -11.22 -9.04 1.77
C ASP A 164 -10.43 -10.25 1.33
N PHE A 165 -10.53 -10.63 0.05
CA PHE A 165 -9.76 -11.75 -0.47
C PHE A 165 -8.28 -11.41 -0.59
N THR A 166 -7.90 -10.19 -1.00
CA THR A 166 -6.49 -9.81 -1.14
C THR A 166 -5.76 -9.83 0.20
N VAL A 167 -6.41 -9.37 1.27
CA VAL A 167 -5.89 -9.46 2.65
C VAL A 167 -5.74 -10.91 3.10
N ALA A 168 -6.67 -11.79 2.74
CA ALA A 168 -6.57 -13.21 3.09
C ALA A 168 -5.43 -13.91 2.32
N ILE A 169 -5.30 -13.64 1.01
CA ILE A 169 -4.23 -14.21 0.17
C ILE A 169 -2.84 -13.72 0.62
N ASP A 170 -2.69 -12.47 1.07
CA ASP A 170 -1.43 -11.94 1.60
C ASP A 170 -0.90 -12.76 2.80
N LYS A 171 -1.81 -13.40 3.54
CA LYS A 171 -1.47 -14.25 4.68
C LYS A 171 -1.09 -15.68 4.29
N LEU A 172 -1.20 -16.08 3.02
CA LEU A 172 -1.01 -17.46 2.57
C LEU A 172 0.32 -18.05 3.01
N ASP A 173 1.42 -17.30 2.84
CA ASP A 173 2.76 -17.73 3.24
C ASP A 173 2.90 -17.93 4.76
N LYS A 174 2.04 -17.28 5.56
CA LYS A 174 2.09 -17.28 7.02
C LYS A 174 1.16 -18.30 7.67
N ILE A 175 -0.07 -18.41 7.19
CA ILE A 175 -1.11 -19.25 7.81
C ILE A 175 -1.44 -20.51 7.02
N GLY A 176 -0.96 -20.62 5.78
CA GLY A 176 -1.21 -21.77 4.91
C GLY A 176 -2.60 -21.77 4.27
N LEU A 177 -2.75 -22.61 3.25
CA LEU A 177 -3.93 -22.62 2.35
C LEU A 177 -5.25 -22.92 3.08
N GLU A 178 -5.25 -23.86 4.02
CA GLU A 178 -6.45 -24.24 4.77
C GLU A 178 -6.99 -23.08 5.60
N ASN A 179 -6.13 -22.38 6.34
CA ASN A 179 -6.52 -21.24 7.17
C ASN A 179 -6.94 -20.03 6.31
N VAL A 180 -6.32 -19.83 5.13
CA VAL A 180 -6.78 -18.81 4.18
C VAL A 180 -8.17 -19.15 3.67
N ASN A 181 -8.45 -20.41 3.30
CA ASN A 181 -9.78 -20.82 2.85
C ASN A 181 -10.84 -20.61 3.93
N GLN A 182 -10.51 -20.88 5.19
CA GLN A 182 -11.40 -20.60 6.32
C GLN A 182 -11.65 -19.09 6.48
N GLU A 183 -10.60 -18.26 6.43
CA GLU A 183 -10.75 -16.80 6.52
C GLU A 183 -11.62 -16.24 5.38
N LEU A 184 -11.45 -16.75 4.14
CA LEU A 184 -12.30 -16.38 3.01
C LEU A 184 -13.77 -16.75 3.25
N ALA A 185 -14.02 -17.95 3.78
CA ALA A 185 -15.37 -18.41 4.10
C ALA A 185 -16.02 -17.58 5.21
N ASP A 186 -15.27 -17.23 6.27
CA ASP A 186 -15.75 -16.41 7.38
C ASP A 186 -16.11 -14.98 6.92
N LYS A 187 -15.46 -14.50 5.86
CA LYS A 187 -15.78 -13.23 5.17
C LYS A 187 -16.92 -13.35 4.16
N GLY A 188 -17.59 -14.50 4.11
CA GLY A 188 -18.76 -14.74 3.28
C GLY A 188 -18.46 -14.97 1.80
N ILE A 189 -17.24 -15.39 1.44
CA ILE A 189 -16.92 -15.82 0.07
C ILE A 189 -17.44 -17.25 -0.13
N SER A 190 -18.16 -17.50 -1.22
CA SER A 190 -18.78 -18.80 -1.44
C SER A 190 -17.76 -19.93 -1.61
N ALA A 191 -18.14 -21.16 -1.25
CA ALA A 191 -17.28 -22.34 -1.46
C ALA A 191 -16.94 -22.56 -2.94
N GLU A 192 -17.86 -22.20 -3.84
CA GLU A 192 -17.63 -22.25 -5.29
C GLU A 192 -16.55 -21.23 -5.72
N SER A 193 -16.63 -20.00 -5.20
CA SER A 193 -15.65 -18.95 -5.45
C SER A 193 -14.27 -19.32 -4.90
N ILE A 194 -14.21 -19.91 -3.70
CA ILE A 194 -12.95 -20.44 -3.11
C ILE A 194 -12.37 -21.56 -3.98
N ALA A 195 -13.21 -22.45 -4.50
CA ALA A 195 -12.75 -23.52 -5.40
C ALA A 195 -12.17 -22.96 -6.71
N LYS A 196 -12.79 -21.91 -7.27
CA LYS A 196 -12.28 -21.19 -8.46
C LYS A 196 -10.96 -20.47 -8.21
N LEU A 197 -10.63 -20.10 -6.96
CA LEU A 197 -9.34 -19.50 -6.59
C LEU A 197 -8.19 -20.51 -6.54
N GLN A 198 -8.45 -21.78 -6.24
CA GLN A 198 -7.38 -22.77 -6.01
C GLN A 198 -6.41 -22.90 -7.19
N PRO A 199 -6.86 -23.01 -8.45
CA PRO A 199 -5.95 -23.11 -9.59
C PRO A 199 -5.04 -21.89 -9.73
N ILE A 200 -5.52 -20.71 -9.35
CA ILE A 200 -4.78 -19.43 -9.44
C ILE A 200 -3.71 -19.37 -8.34
N ILE A 201 -4.07 -19.73 -7.10
CA ILE A 201 -3.16 -19.72 -5.95
C ILE A 201 -2.02 -20.74 -6.15
N GLN A 202 -2.31 -21.87 -6.80
CA GLN A 202 -1.34 -22.94 -7.04
C GLN A 202 -0.50 -22.75 -8.31
N LEU A 203 -0.63 -21.62 -9.02
CA LEU A 203 0.14 -21.33 -10.22
C LEU A 203 1.65 -21.29 -9.95
N ASN A 204 2.37 -22.18 -10.62
CA ASN A 204 3.81 -22.33 -10.53
C ASN A 204 4.44 -22.39 -11.93
N GLY A 205 5.76 -22.18 -12.02
CA GLY A 205 6.50 -22.18 -13.29
C GLY A 205 7.03 -20.81 -13.69
N THR A 206 7.31 -20.65 -14.99
CA THR A 206 7.89 -19.42 -15.56
C THR A 206 6.89 -18.27 -15.57
N ASN A 207 7.38 -17.02 -15.60
CA ASN A 207 6.52 -15.84 -15.67
C ASN A 207 5.58 -15.90 -16.89
N THR A 208 6.11 -16.26 -18.06
CA THR A 208 5.34 -16.45 -19.30
C THR A 208 4.26 -17.52 -19.13
N GLY A 209 4.62 -18.69 -18.58
CA GLY A 209 3.67 -19.78 -18.37
C GLY A 209 2.54 -19.42 -17.39
N LYS A 210 2.87 -18.71 -16.30
CA LYS A 210 1.86 -18.19 -15.35
C LYS A 210 0.92 -17.19 -16.01
N LEU A 211 1.44 -16.26 -16.81
CA LEU A 211 0.64 -15.27 -17.52
C LEU A 211 -0.21 -15.89 -18.64
N ASP A 212 0.26 -16.97 -19.29
CA ASP A 212 -0.52 -17.73 -20.27
C ASP A 212 -1.69 -18.45 -19.60
N ALA A 213 -1.44 -19.11 -18.47
CA ALA A 213 -2.49 -19.77 -17.69
C ALA A 213 -3.53 -18.78 -17.16
N LEU A 214 -3.08 -17.65 -16.59
CA LEU A 214 -3.97 -16.57 -16.15
C LEU A 214 -4.81 -16.02 -17.30
N LYS A 215 -4.26 -15.92 -18.52
CA LYS A 215 -5.00 -15.42 -19.69
C LYS A 215 -6.18 -16.32 -20.04
N GLN A 216 -6.03 -17.63 -19.89
CA GLN A 216 -7.14 -18.57 -20.11
C GLN A 216 -8.20 -18.45 -19.02
N ILE A 217 -7.79 -18.32 -17.76
CA ILE A 217 -8.70 -18.19 -16.61
C ILE A 217 -9.49 -16.87 -16.66
N LEU A 218 -8.81 -15.78 -17.02
CA LEU A 218 -9.36 -14.42 -17.03
C LEU A 218 -9.91 -14.00 -18.40
N ILE A 219 -10.16 -14.93 -19.32
CA ILE A 219 -10.56 -14.61 -20.71
C ILE A 219 -11.84 -13.78 -20.81
N ALA A 220 -12.74 -13.90 -19.82
CA ALA A 220 -13.99 -13.16 -19.74
C ALA A 220 -13.87 -11.84 -18.95
N SER A 221 -12.70 -11.51 -18.39
CA SER A 221 -12.46 -10.29 -17.62
C SER A 221 -11.57 -9.32 -18.40
N GLU A 222 -12.16 -8.24 -18.91
CA GLU A 222 -11.41 -7.21 -19.66
C GLU A 222 -10.33 -6.56 -18.78
N ILE A 223 -10.65 -6.25 -17.52
CA ILE A 223 -9.68 -5.67 -16.57
C ILE A 223 -8.55 -6.66 -16.26
N GLY A 224 -8.88 -7.95 -16.11
CA GLY A 224 -7.90 -9.01 -15.91
C GLY A 224 -6.94 -9.13 -17.10
N LEU A 225 -7.47 -9.15 -18.33
CA LEU A 225 -6.67 -9.18 -19.56
C LEU A 225 -5.74 -7.97 -19.69
N LYS A 226 -6.22 -6.77 -19.36
CA LYS A 226 -5.39 -5.56 -19.32
C LYS A 226 -4.26 -5.68 -18.30
N GLY A 227 -4.53 -6.24 -17.12
CA GLY A 227 -3.49 -6.52 -16.12
C GLY A 227 -2.41 -7.49 -16.62
N ILE A 228 -2.80 -8.52 -17.39
CA ILE A 228 -1.87 -9.46 -18.01
C ILE A 228 -1.01 -8.76 -19.05
N GLU A 229 -1.62 -7.95 -19.91
CA GLU A 229 -0.92 -7.20 -20.96
C GLU A 229 0.14 -6.26 -20.36
N GLU A 230 -0.23 -5.48 -19.34
CA GLU A 230 0.70 -4.56 -18.67
C GLU A 230 1.87 -5.31 -18.03
N CYS A 231 1.61 -6.44 -17.35
CA CYS A 231 2.67 -7.30 -16.81
C CYS A 231 3.61 -7.84 -17.90
N ARG A 232 3.06 -8.22 -19.06
CA ARG A 232 3.88 -8.71 -20.19
C ARG A 232 4.78 -7.61 -20.75
N VAL A 233 4.26 -6.39 -20.90
CA VAL A 233 5.04 -5.25 -21.38
C VAL A 233 6.18 -4.94 -20.41
N ILE A 234 5.90 -4.90 -19.10
CA ILE A 234 6.96 -4.67 -18.10
C ILE A 234 8.02 -5.77 -18.20
N LEU A 235 7.63 -7.05 -18.19
CA LEU A 235 8.57 -8.17 -18.25
C LEU A 235 9.38 -8.20 -19.56
N SER A 236 8.76 -7.93 -20.71
CA SER A 236 9.46 -7.94 -21.99
C SER A 236 10.47 -6.80 -22.11
N ILE A 237 10.19 -5.65 -21.50
CA ILE A 237 11.16 -4.56 -21.43
C ILE A 237 12.32 -4.94 -20.52
N LEU A 238 12.03 -5.53 -19.35
CA LEU A 238 13.04 -5.99 -18.39
C LEU A 238 13.96 -7.08 -18.96
N GLU A 239 13.47 -7.94 -19.86
CA GLU A 239 14.28 -8.95 -20.57
C GLU A 239 15.41 -8.33 -21.42
N ASN A 240 15.32 -7.05 -21.80
CA ASN A 240 16.38 -6.36 -22.53
C ASN A 240 17.47 -5.78 -21.63
N PHE A 241 17.33 -5.91 -20.30
CA PHE A 241 18.31 -5.47 -19.32
C PHE A 241 18.91 -6.68 -18.62
N ASP A 242 20.23 -6.66 -18.39
CA ASP A 242 20.89 -7.63 -17.52
C ASP A 242 20.61 -7.25 -16.05
N LEU A 243 19.46 -7.73 -15.55
CA LEU A 243 19.01 -7.62 -14.15
C LEU A 243 19.21 -8.95 -13.41
#